data_AF-A0A4X2L6L7-F1
#
_entry.id   AF-A0A4X2L6L7-F1
#
_cell.length_a   1.000
_cell.length_b   1.000
_cell.length_c   1.000
_cell.angle_alpha   90.00
_cell.angle_beta   90.00
_cell.angle_gamma   90.00
#
_symmetry.space_group_name_H-M   'P 1'
#
loop_
_entity.id
_entity.type
_entity.pdbx_description
1 polymer ?
#
loop_
_entity_poly.entity_id
_entity_poly.type
_entity_poly.pdbx_seq_one_letter_code
_entity_poly.pdbx_strand_id
1 'polypeptide(L)'
;MILAALVPGGGRSLVLEGRVGFGWAEKGKMHRAGALGARGVPFSAQGPCELLLALTSCIPAASLLCKTYRAGHVTIRLALSGCTNRPFYRIVAAYNKRSRDGRYLEQLGCYDPLPNTNGEKLVGLNLERIRHWLGSGAHLTKPVEKLLGLSGFFPLHPMTVTSAERLRRKRALEASSASEAVNTETAPS
;
A
#
# COMPACT_ATOMS: atom_id res chain seq x y z
N MET A 1 -5.31 -55.72 26.35
CA MET A 1 -4.00 -55.84 25.66
C MET A 1 -4.07 -57.01 24.70
N ILE A 2 -4.19 -56.73 23.40
CA ILE A 2 -3.57 -57.46 22.28
C ILE A 2 -3.61 -56.45 21.13
N LEU A 3 -2.42 -56.24 20.56
CA LEU A 3 -2.05 -55.22 19.59
C LEU A 3 -1.87 -55.89 18.21
N ALA A 4 -1.87 -55.05 17.18
CA ALA A 4 -1.40 -55.27 15.80
C ALA A 4 -2.44 -55.87 14.82
N ALA A 5 -3.02 -55.11 13.88
CA ALA A 5 -2.45 -54.35 12.74
C ALA A 5 -2.24 -55.23 11.50
N LEU A 6 -2.99 -54.95 10.43
CA LEU A 6 -2.54 -55.01 9.03
C LEU A 6 -3.66 -54.54 8.08
N VAL A 7 -3.57 -53.33 7.51
CA VAL A 7 -4.17 -53.04 6.19
C VAL A 7 -3.15 -52.22 5.37
N PRO A 8 -2.80 -52.67 4.16
CA PRO A 8 -1.73 -52.09 3.35
C PRO A 8 -2.22 -51.00 2.37
N GLY A 9 -1.30 -50.09 2.04
CA GLY A 9 -0.94 -49.81 0.65
C GLY A 9 -1.76 -48.81 -0.18
N GLY A 10 -1.03 -47.87 -0.79
CA GLY A 10 -1.36 -47.22 -2.07
C GLY A 10 -2.39 -46.08 -1.98
N GLY A 11 -2.02 -44.82 -2.13
CA GLY A 11 -1.42 -44.30 -3.35
C GLY A 11 -2.52 -44.04 -4.39
N ARG A 12 -3.07 -42.82 -4.42
CA ARG A 12 -3.77 -42.29 -5.59
C ARG A 12 -3.88 -40.77 -5.54
N SER A 13 -2.98 -40.18 -6.31
CA SER A 13 -3.14 -38.93 -7.07
C SER A 13 -4.58 -38.67 -7.49
N LEU A 14 -5.09 -37.47 -7.20
CA LEU A 14 -6.09 -36.82 -8.04
C LEU A 14 -5.64 -35.37 -8.29
N VAL A 15 -4.86 -35.26 -9.35
CA VAL A 15 -4.67 -34.03 -10.13
C VAL A 15 -6.05 -33.66 -10.67
N LEU A 16 -6.61 -32.55 -10.21
CA LEU A 16 -7.77 -31.92 -10.85
C LEU A 16 -7.26 -30.81 -11.75
N GLU A 17 -6.93 -31.19 -12.98
CA GLU A 17 -6.64 -30.28 -14.08
C GLU A 17 -7.96 -29.78 -14.66
N GLY A 18 -8.49 -28.70 -14.08
CA GLY A 18 -9.68 -27.99 -14.55
C GLY A 18 -9.32 -26.91 -15.55
N ARG A 19 -9.04 -27.32 -16.80
CA ARG A 19 -8.85 -26.44 -17.96
C ARG A 19 -10.23 -25.94 -18.42
N VAL A 20 -10.55 -24.67 -18.17
CA VAL A 20 -11.69 -24.01 -18.82
C VAL A 20 -11.21 -22.72 -19.47
N GLY A 21 -11.12 -22.79 -20.80
CA GLY A 21 -10.78 -21.67 -21.65
C GLY A 21 -11.93 -20.67 -21.70
N PHE A 22 -11.59 -19.39 -21.62
CA PHE A 22 -12.45 -18.32 -22.08
C PHE A 22 -11.65 -17.46 -23.04
N GLY A 23 -11.83 -17.78 -24.33
CA GLY A 23 -11.44 -16.90 -25.42
C GLY A 23 -12.25 -15.63 -25.35
N TRP A 24 -11.58 -14.49 -25.50
CA TRP A 24 -12.23 -13.23 -25.80
C TRP A 24 -11.70 -12.68 -27.11
N ALA A 25 -12.67 -12.33 -27.93
CA ALA A 25 -12.58 -12.10 -29.36
C ALA A 25 -11.73 -10.87 -29.71
N GLU A 26 -10.88 -11.06 -30.72
CA GLU A 26 -10.39 -10.01 -31.60
C GLU A 26 -11.57 -9.27 -32.24
N LYS A 27 -11.64 -7.96 -32.03
CA LYS A 27 -12.39 -7.05 -32.91
C LYS A 27 -11.42 -6.03 -33.47
N GLY A 28 -10.96 -6.31 -34.69
CA GLY A 28 -10.39 -5.31 -35.56
C GLY A 28 -11.41 -4.21 -35.87
N LYS A 29 -10.94 -2.96 -35.91
CA LYS A 29 -11.61 -1.90 -36.64
C LYS A 29 -10.57 -1.00 -37.28
N MET A 30 -10.28 -1.30 -38.55
CA MET A 30 -9.67 -0.37 -39.50
C MET A 30 -10.61 0.82 -39.68
N HIS A 31 -10.10 2.04 -39.49
CA HIS A 31 -10.66 3.22 -40.14
C HIS A 31 -9.53 4.09 -40.71
N ARG A 32 -9.50 4.07 -42.05
CA ARG A 32 -9.11 5.07 -43.05
C ARG A 32 -8.07 6.14 -42.71
N ALA A 33 -7.08 6.13 -43.60
CA ALA A 33 -6.25 7.26 -44.01
C ALA A 33 -7.02 8.58 -44.21
N GLY A 34 -6.36 9.67 -43.85
CA GLY A 34 -6.72 11.04 -44.21
C GLY A 34 -5.47 11.92 -44.14
N ALA A 35 -4.84 12.10 -45.29
CA ALA A 35 -3.67 12.94 -45.49
C ALA A 35 -4.06 14.42 -45.55
N LEU A 36 -3.47 15.25 -44.69
CA LEU A 36 -3.33 16.71 -44.78
C LEU A 36 -2.09 17.03 -43.93
N GLY A 37 -1.01 17.65 -44.35
CA GLY A 37 -0.77 18.59 -45.43
C GLY A 37 0.41 19.42 -44.92
N ALA A 38 1.62 19.04 -45.29
CA ALA A 38 2.83 19.81 -44.98
C ALA A 38 2.86 21.04 -45.89
N ARG A 39 2.69 22.26 -45.33
CA ARG A 39 3.15 23.53 -45.93
C ARG A 39 3.34 24.60 -44.86
N GLY A 40 4.51 25.26 -44.87
CA GLY A 40 4.62 26.67 -44.52
C GLY A 40 5.42 27.03 -43.27
N VAL A 41 6.75 27.02 -43.38
CA VAL A 41 7.59 28.07 -42.78
C VAL A 41 7.75 29.20 -43.80
N PRO A 42 7.65 30.46 -43.37
CA PRO A 42 8.77 31.40 -43.50
C PRO A 42 8.92 32.23 -42.21
N PHE A 43 10.06 32.24 -41.51
CA PHE A 43 11.30 32.98 -41.79
C PHE A 43 11.11 34.42 -42.34
N SER A 44 11.00 35.36 -41.40
CA SER A 44 11.39 36.78 -41.52
C SER A 44 11.43 37.31 -40.08
N ALA A 45 12.56 37.40 -39.38
CA ALA A 45 13.71 38.31 -39.53
C ALA A 45 13.35 39.80 -39.37
N GLN A 46 14.01 40.45 -38.40
CA GLN A 46 14.07 41.88 -38.05
C GLN A 46 13.08 42.32 -36.95
N GLY A 47 13.50 42.85 -35.78
CA GLY A 47 14.83 43.32 -35.38
C GLY A 47 14.98 43.52 -33.85
N PRO A 48 16.10 44.13 -33.43
CA PRO A 48 16.56 44.17 -32.04
C PRO A 48 16.04 45.41 -31.29
N CYS A 49 15.51 45.20 -30.09
CA CYS A 49 15.44 46.24 -29.06
C CYS A 49 16.52 45.92 -28.01
N GLU A 50 17.73 46.43 -28.26
CA GLU A 50 18.71 46.63 -27.20
C GLU A 50 18.14 47.60 -26.17
N LEU A 51 18.10 47.17 -24.91
CA LEU A 51 18.48 47.93 -23.70
C LEU A 51 17.81 47.30 -22.48
N LEU A 52 18.55 46.48 -21.71
CA LEU A 52 18.73 46.69 -20.27
C LEU A 52 19.70 45.68 -19.64
N LEU A 53 20.85 46.21 -19.19
CA LEU A 53 21.57 45.87 -17.95
C LEU A 53 21.84 44.40 -17.61
N ALA A 54 22.95 43.86 -18.12
CA ALA A 54 23.59 42.67 -17.55
C ALA A 54 24.52 43.04 -16.39
N LEU A 55 23.92 43.33 -15.23
CA LEU A 55 24.58 43.28 -13.91
C LEU A 55 23.70 42.40 -13.01
N THR A 56 23.91 41.09 -13.01
CA THR A 56 23.69 40.21 -11.86
C THR A 56 24.18 38.81 -12.17
N SER A 57 25.38 38.52 -11.66
CA SER A 57 25.74 37.30 -10.95
C SER A 57 24.75 36.12 -11.05
N CYS A 58 25.26 35.03 -11.61
CA CYS A 58 25.01 33.64 -11.19
C CYS A 58 23.97 33.46 -10.08
N ILE A 59 22.72 33.16 -10.45
CA ILE A 59 21.80 32.42 -9.58
C ILE A 59 21.80 30.99 -10.15
N PRO A 60 22.38 30.00 -9.43
CA PRO A 60 22.46 28.64 -9.95
C PRO A 60 21.04 28.11 -10.22
N ALA A 61 20.85 27.61 -11.44
CA ALA A 61 19.64 26.96 -11.95
C ALA A 61 19.39 25.59 -11.28
N ALA A 62 19.36 25.55 -9.95
CA ALA A 62 19.14 24.33 -9.15
C ALA A 62 17.93 24.43 -8.20
N SER A 63 17.02 25.39 -8.42
CA SER A 63 15.90 25.68 -7.50
C SER A 63 14.50 25.34 -8.04
N LEU A 64 14.37 24.70 -9.21
CA LEU A 64 13.04 24.43 -9.81
C LEU A 64 12.40 23.09 -9.42
N LEU A 65 13.03 22.26 -8.58
CA LEU A 65 12.45 20.98 -8.14
C LEU A 65 12.11 20.92 -6.64
N CYS A 66 12.19 22.04 -5.93
CA CYS A 66 11.53 22.16 -4.63
C CYS A 66 10.09 22.60 -4.88
N LYS A 67 9.21 21.63 -5.15
CA LYS A 67 7.75 21.86 -5.19
C LYS A 67 7.37 22.57 -3.89
N THR A 68 7.07 23.87 -3.97
CA THR A 68 6.86 24.74 -2.81
C THR A 68 5.50 24.42 -2.19
N TYR A 69 5.49 23.47 -1.27
CA TYR A 69 4.30 23.15 -0.49
C TYR A 69 4.09 24.26 0.55
N ARG A 70 3.17 25.20 0.29
CA ARG A 70 2.77 26.21 1.28
C ARG A 70 2.19 25.50 2.51
N ALA A 71 2.76 25.71 3.70
CA ALA A 71 2.33 25.13 4.98
C ALA A 71 2.18 23.58 4.95
N GLY A 72 3.30 22.86 5.10
CA GLY A 72 3.32 21.41 5.26
C GLY A 72 4.04 21.01 6.54
N HIS A 73 3.53 20.00 7.23
CA HIS A 73 4.21 19.35 8.35
C HIS A 73 4.83 18.02 7.91
N VAL A 74 5.74 17.51 8.75
CA VAL A 74 6.31 16.17 8.59
C VAL A 74 5.35 15.15 9.20
N THR A 75 5.12 14.05 8.49
CA THR A 75 4.28 12.95 8.94
C THR A 75 5.04 11.65 8.79
N ILE A 76 4.99 10.80 9.81
CA ILE A 76 5.44 9.41 9.73
C ILE A 76 4.27 8.57 9.22
N ARG A 77 4.45 8.01 8.03
CA ARG A 77 3.39 7.31 7.30
C ARG A 77 3.90 6.04 6.63
N LEU A 78 2.97 5.18 6.23
CA LEU A 78 3.26 3.99 5.43
C LEU A 78 3.27 4.37 3.94
N ALA A 79 4.41 4.18 3.29
CA ALA A 79 4.51 4.19 1.84
C ALA A 79 4.33 2.77 1.31
N LEU A 80 3.52 2.59 0.27
CA LEU A 80 3.31 1.28 -0.35
C LEU A 80 4.42 1.05 -1.38
N SER A 81 5.05 -0.10 -1.27
CA SER A 81 6.05 -0.62 -2.19
C SER A 81 5.68 -2.06 -2.53
N GLY A 82 6.19 -2.57 -3.63
CA GLY A 82 5.97 -3.96 -4.04
C GLY A 82 5.12 -4.08 -5.30
N CYS A 83 4.68 -5.30 -5.56
CA CYS A 83 3.98 -5.68 -6.77
C CYS A 83 2.47 -5.82 -6.50
N THR A 84 1.69 -5.92 -7.57
CA THR A 84 0.27 -6.30 -7.49
C THR A 84 0.11 -7.57 -6.68
N ASN A 85 -0.86 -7.61 -5.76
CA ASN A 85 -1.14 -8.73 -4.84
C ASN A 85 -0.01 -9.08 -3.85
N ARG A 86 1.11 -8.33 -3.83
CA ARG A 86 2.20 -8.47 -2.86
C ARG A 86 2.53 -7.10 -2.24
N PRO A 87 1.70 -6.61 -1.29
CA PRO A 87 1.94 -5.33 -0.64
C PRO A 87 3.12 -5.41 0.34
N PHE A 88 4.02 -4.43 0.27
CA PHE A 88 5.13 -4.25 1.21
C PHE A 88 5.19 -2.79 1.65
N TYR A 89 5.13 -2.51 2.96
CA TYR A 89 5.09 -1.13 3.43
C TYR A 89 6.45 -0.67 3.95
N ARG A 90 6.86 0.54 3.57
CA ARG A 90 8.01 1.24 4.16
C ARG A 90 7.49 2.29 5.13
N ILE A 91 8.07 2.34 6.33
CA ILE A 91 7.75 3.36 7.31
C ILE A 91 8.67 4.54 7.04
N VAL A 92 8.10 5.67 6.63
CA VAL A 92 8.87 6.82 6.13
C VAL A 92 8.44 8.11 6.82
N ALA A 93 9.40 8.98 7.07
CA ALA A 93 9.15 10.38 7.39
C ALA A 93 9.06 11.17 6.08
N ALA A 94 7.91 11.78 5.83
CA ALA A 94 7.69 12.57 4.61
C ALA A 94 6.79 13.77 4.89
N TYR A 95 6.85 14.78 4.03
CA TYR A 95 5.87 15.87 4.08
C TYR A 95 4.48 15.37 3.71
N ASN A 96 3.46 15.82 4.44
CA ASN A 96 2.07 15.40 4.25
C ASN A 96 1.60 15.55 2.78
N LYS A 97 1.87 16.71 2.16
CA LYS A 97 1.40 17.04 0.80
C LYS A 97 2.12 16.30 -0.34
N ARG A 98 3.16 15.53 -0.05
CA ARG A 98 3.85 14.72 -1.06
C ARG A 98 3.05 13.46 -1.39
N SER A 99 3.20 12.96 -2.62
CA SER A 99 2.63 11.68 -3.04
C SER A 99 3.03 10.55 -2.09
N ARG A 100 2.15 9.55 -1.94
CA ARG A 100 2.31 8.44 -0.99
C ARG A 100 3.68 7.77 -1.12
N ASP A 101 4.05 7.40 -2.34
CA ASP A 101 5.25 6.61 -2.66
C ASP A 101 6.36 7.48 -3.29
N GLY A 102 6.25 8.81 -3.17
CA GLY A 102 7.23 9.74 -3.71
C GLY A 102 8.47 9.91 -2.84
N ARG A 103 9.22 10.99 -3.10
CA ARG A 103 10.43 11.34 -2.33
C ARG A 103 10.11 11.61 -0.86
N TYR A 104 10.63 10.78 0.03
CA TYR A 104 10.61 10.96 1.49
C TYR A 104 11.87 11.68 1.99
N LEU A 105 11.89 12.04 3.29
CA LEU A 105 13.04 12.61 3.98
C LEU A 105 14.00 11.49 4.42
N GLU A 106 13.45 10.51 5.14
CA GLU A 106 14.18 9.40 5.73
C GLU A 106 13.29 8.16 5.82
N GLN A 107 13.88 6.98 5.69
CA GLN A 107 13.22 5.71 5.95
C GLN A 107 13.51 5.26 7.39
N LEU A 108 12.45 5.05 8.17
CA LEU A 108 12.53 4.68 9.59
C LEU A 108 12.35 3.18 9.82
N GLY A 109 11.82 2.46 8.83
CA GLY A 109 11.51 1.05 8.99
C GLY A 109 10.79 0.40 7.81
N CYS A 110 10.30 -0.81 8.05
CA CYS A 110 9.53 -1.62 7.11
C CYS A 110 8.45 -2.43 7.83
N TYR A 111 7.41 -2.80 7.09
CA TYR A 111 6.32 -3.64 7.56
C TYR A 111 5.86 -4.58 6.44
N ASP A 112 5.96 -5.89 6.68
CA ASP A 112 5.40 -6.92 5.81
C ASP A 112 4.05 -7.40 6.38
N PRO A 113 2.92 -7.12 5.69
CA PRO A 113 1.61 -7.58 6.13
C PRO A 113 1.39 -9.08 5.88
N LEU A 114 2.15 -9.69 4.96
CA LEU A 114 2.02 -11.09 4.63
C LEU A 114 2.85 -11.93 5.61
N PRO A 115 2.28 -13.02 6.13
CA PRO A 115 3.01 -13.90 7.01
C PRO A 115 4.14 -14.60 6.24
N ASN A 116 5.27 -14.79 6.91
CA ASN A 116 6.34 -15.66 6.43
C ASN A 116 5.96 -17.14 6.54
N THR A 117 6.88 -18.05 6.20
CA THR A 117 6.71 -19.50 6.36
C THR A 117 6.38 -19.91 7.81
N ASN A 118 6.80 -19.10 8.79
CA ASN A 118 6.57 -19.34 10.21
C ASN A 118 5.23 -18.74 10.71
N GLY A 119 4.45 -18.07 9.85
CA GLY A 119 3.17 -17.45 10.23
C GLY A 119 3.30 -16.05 10.85
N GLU A 120 4.49 -15.46 10.87
CA GLU A 120 4.79 -14.21 11.56
C GLU A 120 4.77 -13.01 10.61
N LYS A 121 4.32 -11.85 11.12
CA LYS A 121 4.36 -10.57 10.40
C LYS A 121 5.55 -9.76 10.86
N LEU A 122 6.44 -9.41 9.93
CA LEU A 122 7.68 -8.74 10.25
C LEU A 122 7.52 -7.22 10.27
N VAL A 123 8.03 -6.60 11.32
CA VAL A 123 8.09 -5.13 11.46
C VAL A 123 9.50 -4.74 11.88
N GLY A 124 10.18 -3.97 11.04
CA GLY A 124 11.45 -3.33 11.38
C GLY A 124 11.23 -1.87 11.76
N LEU A 125 11.62 -1.48 12.98
CA LEU A 125 11.47 -0.10 13.48
C LEU A 125 12.80 0.45 13.99
N ASN A 126 13.22 1.60 13.49
CA ASN A 126 14.30 2.38 14.10
C ASN A 126 13.72 3.33 15.17
N LEU A 127 13.75 2.89 16.43
CA LEU A 127 13.15 3.61 17.55
C LEU A 127 13.85 4.95 17.83
N GLU A 128 15.17 5.04 17.66
CA GLU A 128 15.93 6.27 17.90
C GLU A 128 15.53 7.37 16.93
N ARG A 129 15.46 7.04 15.64
CA ARG A 129 15.06 8.00 14.60
C ARG A 129 13.60 8.40 14.75
N ILE A 130 12.72 7.46 15.12
CA ILE A 130 11.30 7.78 15.41
C ILE A 130 11.20 8.80 16.55
N ARG A 131 11.94 8.62 17.65
CA ARG A 131 11.97 9.58 18.78
C ARG A 131 12.43 10.96 18.34
N HIS A 132 13.49 11.03 17.55
CA HIS A 132 13.99 12.29 17.00
C HIS A 132 12.92 13.04 16.19
N TRP A 133 12.23 12.33 15.29
CA TRP A 133 11.19 12.93 14.47
C TRP A 133 9.95 13.36 15.27
N LEU A 134 9.58 12.59 16.30
CA LEU A 134 8.53 13.00 17.24
C LEU A 134 8.91 14.28 17.99
N GLY A 135 10.16 14.42 18.44
CA GLY A 135 10.68 15.66 19.05
C GLY A 135 10.72 16.85 18.08
N SER A 136 10.88 16.59 16.78
CA SER A 136 10.82 17.60 15.72
C SER A 136 9.38 18.02 15.34
N GLY A 137 8.35 17.51 16.03
CA GLY A 137 6.95 17.81 15.74
C GLY A 137 6.37 17.01 14.57
N ALA A 138 6.90 15.82 14.28
CA ALA A 138 6.31 14.95 13.26
C ALA A 138 4.99 14.34 13.76
N HIS A 139 3.96 14.37 12.91
CA HIS A 139 2.69 13.72 13.19
C HIS A 139 2.73 12.24 12.82
N LEU A 140 1.98 11.40 13.54
CA LEU A 140 1.79 9.99 13.19
C LEU A 140 0.49 9.79 12.41
N THR A 141 0.44 8.71 11.63
CA THR A 141 -0.80 8.25 11.01
C THR A 141 -1.42 7.12 11.83
N LYS A 142 -2.75 7.00 11.84
CA LYS A 142 -3.50 5.95 12.55
C LYS A 142 -2.91 4.53 12.44
N PRO A 143 -2.50 4.01 11.26
CA PRO A 143 -1.90 2.68 11.18
C PRO A 143 -0.53 2.61 11.87
N VAL A 144 0.29 3.67 11.79
CA VAL A 144 1.59 3.73 12.47
C VAL A 144 1.41 3.79 13.98
N GLU A 145 0.44 4.55 14.47
CA GLU A 145 0.08 4.58 15.90
C GLU A 145 -0.33 3.19 16.41
N LYS A 146 -1.12 2.45 15.64
CA LYS A 146 -1.47 1.06 15.97
C LYS A 146 -0.25 0.15 16.00
N LEU A 147 0.66 0.26 15.03
CA LEU A 147 1.90 -0.53 15.01
C LEU A 147 2.79 -0.23 16.22
N LEU A 148 2.97 1.05 16.56
CA LEU A 148 3.75 1.46 17.74
C LEU A 148 3.06 1.08 19.06
N GLY A 149 1.73 1.04 19.08
CA GLY A 149 0.96 0.54 20.21
C GLY A 149 1.14 -0.97 20.43
N LEU A 150 1.21 -1.74 19.34
CA LEU A 150 1.47 -3.19 19.41
C LEU A 150 2.92 -3.50 19.80
N SER A 151 3.88 -2.64 19.45
CA SER A 151 5.28 -2.81 19.85
C SER A 151 5.57 -2.41 21.30
N GLY A 152 4.57 -1.90 22.03
CA GLY A 152 4.74 -1.40 23.41
C GLY A 152 5.47 -0.05 23.51
N PHE A 153 5.68 0.66 22.38
CA PHE A 153 6.30 1.99 22.41
C PHE A 153 5.30 3.10 22.73
N PHE A 154 4.05 2.95 22.25
CA PHE A 154 2.91 3.79 22.59
C PHE A 154 1.86 2.97 23.36
N PRO A 155 0.91 3.63 24.07
CA PRO A 155 -0.29 2.94 24.54
C PRO A 155 -1.12 2.42 23.36
N LEU A 156 -1.92 1.39 23.63
CA LEU A 156 -2.80 0.81 22.61
C LEU A 156 -3.83 1.85 22.14
N HIS A 157 -3.89 2.09 20.83
CA HIS A 157 -4.83 3.06 20.25
C HIS A 157 -6.29 2.69 20.62
N PRO A 158 -7.16 3.65 21.03
CA PRO A 158 -8.49 3.37 21.56
C PRO A 158 -9.37 2.55 20.61
N MET A 159 -9.31 2.86 19.31
CA MET A 159 -10.06 2.13 18.28
C MET A 159 -9.67 0.65 18.16
N THR A 160 -8.46 0.25 18.58
CA THR A 160 -8.06 -1.15 18.58
C THR A 160 -8.86 -1.93 19.62
N VAL A 161 -9.02 -1.37 20.82
CA VAL A 161 -9.85 -1.94 21.89
C VAL A 161 -11.31 -2.02 21.45
N THR A 162 -11.87 -0.90 20.97
CA THR A 162 -13.27 -0.85 20.51
C THR A 162 -13.54 -1.83 19.36
N SER A 163 -12.58 -1.99 18.43
CA SER A 163 -12.73 -2.95 17.33
C SER A 163 -12.72 -4.40 17.81
N ALA A 164 -11.94 -4.72 18.83
CA ALA A 164 -11.91 -6.05 19.43
C ALA A 164 -13.24 -6.36 20.15
N GLU A 165 -13.81 -5.41 20.87
CA GLU A 165 -15.13 -5.54 21.50
C GLU A 165 -16.25 -5.77 20.47
N ARG A 166 -16.25 -4.99 19.38
CA ARG A 166 -17.21 -5.15 18.27
C ARG A 166 -17.09 -6.54 17.64
N LEU A 167 -15.87 -7.04 17.44
CA LEU A 167 -15.64 -8.38 16.89
C LEU A 167 -16.16 -9.48 17.82
N ARG A 168 -15.96 -9.34 19.14
CA ARG A 168 -16.49 -10.29 20.14
C ARG A 168 -18.02 -10.33 20.12
N ARG A 169 -18.67 -9.17 20.08
CA ARG A 169 -20.15 -9.08 19.98
C ARG A 169 -20.66 -9.73 18.69
N LYS A 170 -20.01 -9.44 17.55
CA LYS A 170 -20.37 -10.03 16.26
C LYS A 170 -20.28 -11.56 16.27
N ARG A 171 -19.17 -12.11 16.78
CA ARG A 171 -18.99 -13.57 16.90
C ARG A 171 -20.01 -14.23 17.83
N ALA A 172 -20.41 -13.56 18.90
CA ALA A 172 -21.45 -14.07 19.81
C ALA A 172 -22.83 -14.15 19.13
N LEU A 173 -23.20 -13.14 18.34
CA LEU A 173 -24.43 -13.14 17.55
C LEU A 173 -24.39 -14.20 16.44
N GLU A 174 -23.24 -14.36 15.77
CA GLU A 174 -23.05 -15.40 14.76
C GLU A 174 -23.17 -16.80 15.39
N ALA A 175 -22.59 -17.02 16.58
CA ALA A 175 -22.70 -18.27 17.31
C ALA A 175 -24.14 -18.59 17.76
N SER A 176 -24.91 -17.60 18.22
CA SER A 176 -26.32 -17.82 18.57
C SER A 176 -27.14 -18.18 17.34
N SER A 177 -26.98 -17.44 16.23
CA SER A 177 -27.68 -17.74 14.97
C SER A 177 -27.33 -19.12 14.39
N ALA A 178 -26.07 -19.57 14.55
CA ALA A 178 -25.66 -20.89 14.10
C ALA A 178 -26.29 -22.02 14.94
N SER A 179 -26.44 -21.82 16.25
CA SER A 179 -27.11 -22.80 17.12
C SER A 179 -28.61 -22.93 16.84
N GLU A 180 -29.27 -21.82 16.50
CA GLU A 180 -30.69 -21.80 16.14
C GLU A 180 -30.95 -22.59 14.84
N ALA A 181 -30.07 -22.45 13.83
CA ALA A 181 -30.19 -23.17 12.57
C ALA A 181 -30.05 -24.70 12.73
N VAL A 182 -29.13 -25.16 13.58
CA VAL A 182 -28.93 -26.60 13.85
C VAL A 182 -30.13 -27.22 14.57
N ASN A 183 -30.75 -26.46 15.48
CA ASN A 183 -31.93 -26.93 16.22
C ASN A 183 -33.16 -27.07 15.32
N THR A 184 -33.30 -26.25 14.28
CA THR A 184 -34.40 -26.36 13.30
C THR A 184 -34.26 -27.53 12.33
N GLU A 185 -33.04 -28.06 12.12
CA GLU A 185 -32.80 -29.18 11.20
C GLU A 185 -32.94 -30.57 11.86
N THR A 186 -32.95 -30.66 13.20
CA THR A 186 -32.93 -31.95 13.94
C THR A 186 -34.33 -32.49 14.31
N ALA A 187 -35.40 -32.01 13.67
CA ALA A 187 -36.74 -32.57 13.84
C ALA A 187 -37.14 -33.46 12.64
N PRO A 188 -36.77 -34.76 12.63
CA PRO A 188 -37.33 -35.70 11.67
C PRO A 188 -38.73 -36.17 12.11
N SER A 189 -39.64 -36.19 11.14
CA SER A 189 -41.00 -36.75 11.17
C SER A 189 -41.04 -38.26 11.37
#